data_AF-A0A1Q6RRA9-F1
#
_entry.id   AF-A0A1Q6RRA9-F1
#
_cell.length_a   1.000
_cell.length_b   1.000
_cell.length_c   1.000
_cell.angle_alpha   90.00
_cell.angle_beta   90.00
_cell.angle_gamma   90.00
#
_symmetry.space_group_name_H-M   'P 1'
#
loop_
_entity.id
_entity.type
_entity.pdbx_description
1 polymer ?
#
loop_
_entity_poly.entity_id
_entity_poly.type
_entity_poly.pdbx_seq_one_letter_code
_entity_poly.pdbx_strand_id
1 'polypeptide(L)'
;MKINLTAANKQEELILAYLQENASETLAYKINNGTPFEKDGKPLINKKTLSDFMKYACDEARKLAEKGANCACVDDATVYGWAIHYFEEESIEGALYTIDGEEYKPVVAKPKTTQKPTYTPTSTAKPKPQNLQFSIFDRLDETDIKDTVNDTSTAESDTKDDDSDMPTVEEMQEAMQIVAEEESQQIKQSPVKEQPKGNQTYQDYMLYQSERPTAVVALRLGDFYEVFGENAVMLGNELELTITSREVGLENRIPMIGFPYHAAENYFAKIVKRHDLYIIENPYNTQFIQCVNCADNRLIDEDTGEILCDDLTEDDMQKFDGDVEEPQEIYEPEQPSVDNEIIAKLKAVLGDTFIVR
;
A
#
# COMPACT_ATOMS: atom_id res chain seq x y z
N MET A 1 -14.40 25.50 11.08
CA MET A 1 -15.05 25.19 12.37
C MET A 1 -14.05 25.39 13.50
N LYS A 2 -14.41 25.33 14.80
CA LYS A 2 -13.41 25.43 15.88
C LYS A 2 -13.60 24.30 16.89
N ILE A 3 -12.58 23.46 17.02
CA ILE A 3 -12.48 22.40 18.01
C ILE A 3 -11.86 22.98 19.29
N ASN A 4 -12.52 22.77 20.43
CA ASN A 4 -12.12 23.28 21.74
C ASN A 4 -11.37 22.21 22.54
N LEU A 5 -10.34 21.62 21.94
CA LEU A 5 -9.40 20.75 22.66
C LEU A 5 -8.18 21.55 23.09
N THR A 6 -7.58 21.16 24.22
CA THR A 6 -6.35 21.77 24.73
C THR A 6 -5.21 20.80 24.47
N ALA A 7 -4.20 21.25 23.72
CA ALA A 7 -2.96 20.52 23.51
C ALA A 7 -1.92 20.89 24.57
N ALA A 8 -1.22 19.90 25.11
CA ALA A 8 -0.16 20.06 26.10
C ALA A 8 1.24 19.94 25.49
N ASN A 9 1.38 19.23 24.37
CA ASN A 9 2.67 18.95 23.71
C ASN A 9 2.60 19.21 22.21
N LYS A 10 3.77 19.35 21.56
CA LYS A 10 3.88 19.59 20.10
C LYS A 10 3.18 18.51 19.27
N GLN A 11 3.19 17.26 19.71
CA GLN A 11 2.49 16.16 19.04
C GLN A 11 0.97 16.33 19.11
N GLU A 12 0.43 16.74 20.28
CA GLU A 12 -0.99 17.01 20.44
C GLU A 12 -1.44 18.24 19.62
N GLU A 13 -0.55 19.22 19.42
CA GLU A 13 -0.81 20.37 18.54
C GLU A 13 -0.97 19.96 17.07
N LEU A 14 -0.13 19.03 16.59
CA LEU A 14 -0.24 18.49 15.22
C LEU A 14 -1.55 17.73 15.03
N ILE A 15 -1.92 16.88 15.99
CA ILE A 15 -3.19 16.14 15.97
C ILE A 15 -4.38 17.11 16.02
N LEU A 16 -4.30 18.16 16.85
CA LEU A 16 -5.33 19.18 16.93
C LEU A 16 -5.48 19.94 15.61
N ALA A 17 -4.38 20.33 14.97
CA ALA A 17 -4.39 21.01 13.67
C ALA A 17 -5.03 20.11 12.59
N TYR A 18 -4.65 18.83 12.57
CA TYR A 18 -5.23 17.87 11.65
C TYR A 18 -6.75 17.70 11.85
N LEU A 19 -7.19 17.52 13.09
CA LEU A 19 -8.63 17.41 13.41
C LEU A 19 -9.38 18.70 13.05
N GLN A 20 -8.75 19.85 13.26
CA GLN A 20 -9.33 21.15 12.97
C GLN A 20 -9.57 21.37 11.47
N GLU A 21 -8.76 20.78 10.61
CA GLU A 21 -8.88 20.83 9.15
C GLU A 21 -9.78 19.72 8.57
N ASN A 22 -9.74 18.51 9.14
CA ASN A 22 -10.35 17.31 8.55
C ASN A 22 -11.59 16.78 9.28
N ALA A 23 -11.92 17.26 10.48
CA ALA A 23 -13.11 16.80 11.19
C ALA A 23 -14.41 17.29 10.53
N SER A 24 -15.39 16.40 10.44
CA SER A 24 -16.74 16.74 10.01
C SER A 24 -17.46 17.62 11.03
N GLU A 25 -18.53 18.30 10.61
CA GLU A 25 -19.33 19.16 11.48
C GLU A 25 -19.90 18.43 12.70
N THR A 26 -20.33 17.18 12.48
CA THR A 26 -20.87 16.30 13.51
C THR A 26 -19.78 15.88 14.50
N LEU A 27 -18.59 15.55 14.01
CA LEU A 27 -17.45 15.18 14.85
C LEU A 27 -16.99 16.36 15.71
N ALA A 28 -16.85 17.56 15.13
CA ALA A 28 -16.51 18.77 15.88
C ALA A 28 -17.54 19.07 16.98
N TYR A 29 -18.83 18.86 16.70
CA TYR A 29 -19.89 18.98 17.71
C TYR A 29 -19.72 17.96 18.84
N LYS A 30 -19.46 16.68 18.54
CA LYS A 30 -19.22 15.63 19.55
C LYS A 30 -18.00 15.94 20.41
N ILE A 31 -16.91 16.41 19.79
CA ILE A 31 -15.68 16.77 20.52
C ILE A 31 -15.95 17.94 21.49
N ASN A 32 -16.69 18.95 21.06
CA ASN A 32 -16.93 20.15 21.86
C ASN A 32 -17.95 19.93 22.99
N ASN A 33 -19.02 19.19 22.72
CA ASN A 33 -20.13 19.03 23.67
C ASN A 33 -20.08 17.71 24.45
N GLY A 34 -19.31 16.74 23.98
CA GLY A 34 -19.32 15.36 24.46
C GLY A 34 -20.47 14.55 23.86
N THR A 35 -20.41 13.24 24.05
CA THR A 35 -21.42 12.29 23.57
C THR A 35 -22.25 11.77 24.76
N PRO A 36 -23.59 11.71 24.66
CA PRO A 36 -24.41 11.08 25.69
C PRO A 36 -23.98 9.63 25.94
N PHE A 37 -23.89 9.23 27.20
CA PHE A 37 -23.44 7.90 27.61
C PHE A 37 -24.25 7.43 28.82
N GLU A 38 -24.66 6.17 28.88
CA GLU A 38 -25.40 5.63 30.02
C GLU A 38 -24.55 4.61 30.77
N LYS A 39 -24.29 4.87 32.06
CA LYS A 39 -23.56 3.95 32.95
C LYS A 39 -24.29 3.84 34.27
N ASP A 40 -24.48 2.62 34.77
CA ASP A 40 -25.17 2.33 36.03
C ASP A 40 -26.60 2.94 36.13
N GLY A 41 -27.31 3.03 35.00
CA GLY A 41 -28.66 3.62 34.90
C GLY A 41 -28.70 5.13 35.08
N LYS A 42 -27.57 5.82 34.93
CA LYS A 42 -27.46 7.29 35.00
C LYS A 42 -27.02 7.86 33.65
N PRO A 43 -27.67 8.94 33.16
CA PRO A 43 -27.20 9.65 31.98
C PRO A 43 -25.93 10.44 32.33
N LEU A 44 -24.87 10.17 31.59
CA LEU A 44 -23.56 10.79 31.66
C LEU A 44 -23.20 11.39 30.29
N ILE A 45 -22.18 12.23 30.27
CA ILE A 45 -21.61 12.84 29.07
C ILE A 45 -20.16 12.38 28.97
N ASN A 46 -19.85 11.64 27.91
CA ASN A 46 -18.49 11.22 27.59
C ASN A 46 -17.76 12.36 26.88
N LYS A 47 -16.72 12.91 27.52
CA LYS A 47 -15.81 13.88 26.91
C LYS A 47 -14.44 13.26 26.76
N LYS A 48 -13.98 13.22 25.52
CA LYS A 48 -12.69 12.68 25.13
C LYS A 48 -11.64 13.80 25.13
N THR A 49 -10.41 13.47 25.48
CA THR A 49 -9.30 14.42 25.53
C THR A 49 -8.14 13.95 24.64
N LEU A 50 -7.27 14.87 24.23
CA LEU A 50 -6.08 14.52 23.44
C LEU A 50 -5.10 13.64 24.24
N SER A 51 -5.00 13.86 25.55
CA SER A 51 -4.13 13.04 26.39
C SER A 51 -4.62 11.60 26.54
N ASP A 52 -5.94 11.39 26.56
CA ASP A 52 -6.52 10.03 26.54
C ASP A 52 -6.41 9.39 25.16
N PHE A 53 -6.53 10.18 24.09
CA PHE A 53 -6.22 9.72 22.74
C PHE A 53 -4.77 9.22 22.62
N MET A 54 -3.78 9.93 23.16
CA MET A 54 -2.38 9.49 23.11
C MET A 54 -2.16 8.13 23.77
N LYS A 55 -2.87 7.84 24.87
CA LYS A 55 -2.84 6.50 25.50
C LYS A 55 -3.45 5.44 24.59
N TYR A 56 -4.61 5.75 24.00
CA TYR A 56 -5.28 4.87 23.05
C TYR A 56 -4.40 4.56 21.82
N ALA A 57 -3.76 5.59 21.24
CA ALA A 57 -2.84 5.45 20.12
C ALA A 57 -1.63 4.57 20.46
N CYS A 58 -1.07 4.70 21.68
CA CYS A 58 -0.01 3.81 22.16
C CYS A 58 -0.46 2.35 22.29
N ASP A 59 -1.69 2.11 22.72
CA ASP A 59 -2.24 0.76 22.83
C ASP A 59 -2.54 0.15 21.45
N GLU A 60 -3.05 0.94 20.50
CA GLU A 60 -3.22 0.51 19.09
C GLU A 60 -1.86 0.21 18.44
N ALA A 61 -0.85 1.06 18.65
CA ALA A 61 0.51 0.80 18.18
C ALA A 61 1.08 -0.51 18.77
N ARG A 62 0.82 -0.79 20.07
CA ARG A 62 1.23 -2.06 20.70
C ARG A 62 0.56 -3.27 20.04
N LYS A 63 -0.75 -3.19 19.75
CA LYS A 63 -1.48 -4.26 19.06
C LYS A 63 -0.92 -4.53 17.66
N LEU A 64 -0.49 -3.49 16.95
CA LEU A 64 0.16 -3.66 15.64
C LEU A 64 1.50 -4.37 15.78
N ALA A 65 2.31 -4.00 16.78
CA ALA A 65 3.58 -4.68 17.06
C ALA A 65 3.37 -6.16 17.44
N GLU A 66 2.36 -6.48 18.24
CA GLU A 66 2.01 -7.88 18.60
C GLU A 66 1.59 -8.72 17.39
N LYS A 67 1.02 -8.10 16.36
CA LYS A 67 0.66 -8.77 15.09
C LYS A 67 1.85 -9.03 14.16
N GLY A 68 3.06 -8.71 14.59
CA GLY A 68 4.30 -8.98 13.84
C GLY A 68 4.73 -7.85 12.90
N ALA A 69 4.14 -6.64 13.03
CA ALA A 69 4.64 -5.48 12.32
C ALA A 69 6.01 -5.05 12.91
N ASN A 70 7.06 -5.12 12.09
CA ASN A 70 8.43 -4.75 12.47
C ASN A 70 8.71 -3.24 12.28
N CYS A 71 7.71 -2.37 12.45
CA CYS A 71 7.93 -0.93 12.41
C CYS A 71 8.10 -0.37 13.84
N ALA A 72 9.22 0.32 14.08
CA ALA A 72 9.43 1.08 15.32
C ALA A 72 8.66 2.42 15.31
N CYS A 73 8.14 2.82 14.15
CA CYS A 73 7.47 4.09 13.91
C CYS A 73 6.10 3.87 13.27
N VAL A 74 5.10 4.59 13.78
CA VAL A 74 3.75 4.67 13.19
C VAL A 74 3.71 5.96 12.36
N ASP A 75 3.29 5.87 11.10
CA ASP A 75 3.17 7.05 10.24
C ASP A 75 2.12 8.04 10.75
N ASP A 76 2.37 9.32 10.51
CA ASP A 76 1.49 10.42 10.93
C ASP A 76 0.05 10.22 10.42
N ALA A 77 -0.14 9.80 9.17
CA ALA A 77 -1.46 9.53 8.59
C ALA A 77 -2.24 8.44 9.35
N THR A 78 -1.54 7.41 9.82
CA THR A 78 -2.14 6.33 10.62
C THR A 78 -2.56 6.84 11.99
N VAL A 79 -1.69 7.61 12.66
CA VAL A 79 -2.00 8.25 13.96
C VAL A 79 -3.20 9.19 13.83
N TYR A 80 -3.25 9.99 12.77
CA TYR A 80 -4.37 10.90 12.49
C TYR A 80 -5.67 10.16 12.19
N GLY A 81 -5.61 9.02 11.48
CA GLY A 81 -6.75 8.13 11.29
C GLY A 81 -7.31 7.60 12.61
N TRP A 82 -6.42 7.19 13.52
CA TRP A 82 -6.83 6.79 14.87
C TRP A 82 -7.45 7.93 15.66
N ALA A 83 -7.01 9.18 15.46
CA ALA A 83 -7.61 10.33 16.12
C ALA A 83 -9.08 10.51 15.71
N ILE A 84 -9.37 10.44 14.41
CA ILE A 84 -10.75 10.50 13.90
C ILE A 84 -11.58 9.36 14.51
N HIS A 85 -11.10 8.11 14.40
CA HIS A 85 -11.79 6.94 14.94
C HIS A 85 -12.02 7.06 16.45
N TYR A 86 -11.01 7.47 17.21
CA TYR A 86 -11.10 7.64 18.66
C TYR A 86 -12.19 8.64 19.04
N PHE A 87 -12.32 9.78 18.36
CA PHE A 87 -13.34 10.78 18.68
C PHE A 87 -14.73 10.41 18.16
N GLU A 88 -14.80 9.72 17.02
CA GLU A 88 -16.07 9.34 16.38
C GLU A 88 -16.76 8.17 17.09
N GLU A 89 -15.99 7.16 17.53
CA GLU A 89 -16.50 5.90 18.04
C GLU A 89 -17.10 6.04 19.45
N GLU A 90 -18.41 5.84 19.59
CA GLU A 90 -19.12 6.09 20.85
C GLU A 90 -18.80 5.03 21.92
N SER A 91 -18.35 3.85 21.49
CA SER A 91 -17.92 2.75 22.35
C SER A 91 -16.65 3.06 23.15
N ILE A 92 -15.85 4.05 22.74
CA ILE A 92 -14.61 4.41 23.41
C ILE A 92 -14.90 5.42 24.53
N GLU A 93 -14.71 5.00 25.77
CA GLU A 93 -14.94 5.81 26.96
C GLU A 93 -13.76 6.80 27.19
N GLY A 94 -14.07 8.09 27.26
CA GLY A 94 -13.19 9.13 27.79
C GLY A 94 -13.56 9.49 29.24
N ALA A 95 -13.38 10.75 29.62
CA ALA A 95 -13.82 11.24 30.92
C ALA A 95 -15.35 11.40 30.95
N LEU A 96 -16.02 10.72 31.87
CA LEU A 96 -17.47 10.78 32.04
C LEU A 96 -17.85 11.93 32.98
N TYR A 97 -18.83 12.74 32.60
CA TYR A 97 -19.38 13.84 33.39
C TYR A 97 -20.86 13.61 33.65
N THR A 98 -21.37 14.07 34.79
CA THR A 98 -22.82 14.15 35.01
C THR A 98 -23.43 15.27 34.16
N ILE A 99 -24.74 15.26 34.01
CA ILE A 99 -25.50 16.34 33.35
C ILE A 99 -25.24 17.73 33.98
N ASP A 100 -24.87 17.76 35.25
CA ASP A 100 -24.53 18.97 36.01
C ASP A 100 -23.06 19.40 35.81
N GLY A 101 -22.28 18.65 35.03
CA GLY A 101 -20.89 18.95 34.67
C GLY A 101 -19.86 18.49 35.70
N GLU A 102 -20.23 17.73 36.73
CA GLU A 102 -19.28 17.14 37.68
C GLU A 102 -18.65 15.87 37.09
N GLU A 103 -17.34 15.71 37.26
CA GLU A 103 -16.62 14.51 36.83
C GLU A 103 -17.15 13.27 37.57
N TYR A 104 -17.66 12.28 36.82
CA TYR A 104 -18.19 11.04 37.36
C TYR A 104 -17.04 10.17 37.87
N LYS A 105 -16.82 10.21 39.18
CA LYS A 105 -15.97 9.25 39.88
C LYS A 105 -16.86 8.07 40.28
N PRO A 106 -16.58 6.84 39.78
CA PRO A 106 -17.37 5.69 40.15
C PRO A 106 -17.38 5.56 41.67
N VAL A 107 -18.57 5.43 42.25
CA VAL A 107 -18.70 5.20 43.68
C VAL A 107 -18.15 3.80 43.96
N VAL A 108 -16.88 3.74 44.38
CA VAL A 108 -16.29 2.50 44.88
C VAL A 108 -17.12 2.07 46.08
N ALA A 109 -17.99 1.08 45.88
CA ALA A 109 -18.62 0.38 46.98
C ALA A 109 -17.49 -0.15 47.88
N LYS A 110 -17.44 0.37 49.11
CA LYS A 110 -16.48 -0.08 50.13
C LYS A 110 -16.49 -1.61 50.18
N PRO A 111 -15.35 -2.30 50.04
CA PRO A 111 -15.31 -3.74 50.21
C PRO A 111 -15.75 -4.06 51.64
N LYS A 112 -16.87 -4.77 51.79
CA LYS A 112 -17.20 -5.43 53.05
C LYS A 112 -16.11 -6.45 53.31
N THR A 113 -15.36 -6.21 54.39
CA THR A 113 -14.38 -7.11 54.97
C THR A 113 -14.96 -8.50 55.14
N THR A 114 -14.49 -9.46 54.34
CA THR A 114 -14.59 -10.88 54.65
C THR A 114 -13.17 -11.42 54.74
N GLN A 115 -12.85 -11.91 55.93
CA GLN A 115 -11.52 -12.31 56.35
C GLN A 115 -10.98 -13.48 55.51
N LYS A 116 -9.71 -13.39 55.10
CA LYS A 116 -8.93 -14.53 54.59
C LYS A 116 -8.60 -15.49 55.76
N PRO A 117 -8.75 -16.81 55.62
CA PRO A 117 -7.93 -17.74 56.39
C PRO A 117 -6.62 -18.02 55.66
N THR A 118 -5.54 -17.78 56.40
CA THR A 118 -4.15 -18.14 56.14
C THR A 118 -3.97 -19.66 56.05
N TYR A 119 -3.23 -20.15 55.07
CA TYR A 119 -2.60 -21.49 55.11
C TYR A 119 -1.12 -21.39 54.72
N THR A 120 -0.28 -21.88 55.63
CA THR A 120 1.16 -22.13 55.52
C THR A 120 1.44 -23.42 54.73
N PRO A 121 2.64 -23.57 54.12
CA PRO A 121 2.95 -24.72 53.27
C PRO A 121 3.52 -25.89 54.09
N THR A 122 3.24 -27.13 53.71
CA THR A 122 4.01 -28.32 54.14
C THR A 122 3.95 -29.40 53.05
N SER A 123 5.12 -29.93 52.72
CA SER A 123 5.37 -31.00 51.74
C SER A 123 4.91 -32.38 52.25
N THR A 124 4.56 -33.32 51.35
CA THR A 124 5.15 -34.68 51.22
C THR A 124 4.42 -35.55 50.17
N ALA A 125 5.22 -36.17 49.28
CA ALA A 125 5.16 -37.52 48.68
C ALA A 125 3.89 -38.16 48.02
N LYS A 126 4.15 -38.77 46.84
CA LYS A 126 3.40 -39.62 45.84
C LYS A 126 2.88 -41.00 46.38
N PRO A 127 2.15 -41.88 45.62
CA PRO A 127 2.03 -42.04 44.13
C PRO A 127 0.66 -42.42 43.45
N LYS A 128 0.57 -42.11 42.12
CA LYS A 128 -0.05 -42.74 40.88
C LYS A 128 -1.32 -43.65 40.94
N PRO A 129 -2.11 -43.86 39.82
CA PRO A 129 -1.70 -43.82 38.39
C PRO A 129 -2.67 -43.21 37.32
N GLN A 130 -2.09 -43.04 36.12
CA GLN A 130 -2.64 -43.16 34.74
C GLN A 130 -3.87 -42.33 34.28
N ASN A 131 -3.63 -41.41 33.33
CA ASN A 131 -3.91 -41.69 31.90
C ASN A 131 -3.12 -40.73 30.99
N LEU A 132 -2.28 -41.30 30.11
CA LEU A 132 -1.54 -40.61 29.06
C LEU A 132 -2.41 -40.64 27.79
N GLN A 133 -2.70 -39.47 27.22
CA GLN A 133 -3.19 -39.36 25.85
C GLN A 133 -2.11 -38.64 25.03
N PHE A 134 -1.71 -39.29 23.95
CA PHE A 134 -0.49 -39.03 23.19
C PHE A 134 -0.57 -37.76 22.35
N SER A 135 0.59 -37.11 22.26
CA SER A 135 0.91 -36.04 21.31
C SER A 135 0.84 -36.56 19.88
N ILE A 136 0.25 -35.75 18.99
CA ILE A 136 0.10 -36.01 17.54
C ILE A 136 1.42 -35.72 16.78
N PHE A 137 2.48 -35.33 17.48
CA PHE A 137 3.76 -34.88 16.90
C PHE A 137 4.87 -35.95 16.87
N ASP A 138 4.55 -37.24 16.72
CA ASP A 138 5.57 -38.31 16.81
C ASP A 138 5.40 -39.42 15.75
N ARG A 139 4.91 -39.08 14.54
CA ARG A 139 4.64 -40.10 13.51
C ARG A 139 4.96 -39.72 12.06
N LEU A 140 5.95 -38.86 11.84
CA LEU A 140 6.60 -38.70 10.54
C LEU A 140 8.10 -38.52 10.74
N ASP A 141 8.79 -39.61 10.99
CA ASP A 141 10.20 -39.80 10.70
C ASP A 141 10.39 -41.31 10.53
N GLU A 142 10.27 -41.75 9.28
CA GLU A 142 10.84 -42.99 8.71
C GLU A 142 10.15 -43.26 7.36
N THR A 143 10.70 -42.67 6.29
CA THR A 143 10.85 -43.39 5.02
C THR A 143 12.11 -42.88 4.33
N ASP A 144 13.02 -43.82 4.12
CA ASP A 144 14.35 -43.65 3.58
C ASP A 144 14.44 -43.08 2.16
N ILE A 145 15.46 -42.24 2.02
CA ILE A 145 16.40 -42.03 0.91
C ILE A 145 16.36 -43.09 -0.22
N LYS A 146 16.23 -42.60 -1.46
CA LYS A 146 16.97 -43.14 -2.61
C LYS A 146 17.42 -41.99 -3.52
N ASP A 147 18.70 -41.65 -3.37
CA ASP A 147 19.48 -40.91 -4.35
C ASP A 147 19.65 -41.74 -5.63
N THR A 148 19.45 -41.11 -6.78
CA THR A 148 20.09 -41.53 -8.03
C THR A 148 20.78 -40.31 -8.63
N VAL A 149 22.05 -40.18 -8.24
CA VAL A 149 23.11 -39.55 -9.02
C VAL A 149 23.26 -40.39 -10.30
N ASN A 150 23.23 -39.77 -11.48
CA ASN A 150 23.70 -40.43 -12.69
C ASN A 150 24.90 -39.64 -13.22
N ASP A 151 26.06 -40.23 -12.93
CA ASP A 151 27.37 -39.78 -13.31
C ASP A 151 27.60 -39.83 -14.82
N THR A 152 28.33 -38.81 -15.23
CA THR A 152 29.17 -38.66 -16.40
C THR A 152 29.98 -39.93 -16.75
N SER A 153 30.01 -40.28 -18.03
CA SER A 153 31.09 -41.06 -18.68
C SER A 153 31.12 -40.64 -20.16
N THR A 154 31.90 -39.61 -20.52
CA THR A 154 33.22 -39.75 -21.19
C THR A 154 33.38 -40.95 -22.12
N ALA A 155 33.29 -40.68 -23.43
CA ALA A 155 33.99 -41.41 -24.48
C ALA A 155 34.45 -40.38 -25.52
N GLU A 156 35.76 -40.16 -25.55
CA GLU A 156 36.46 -39.43 -26.60
C GLU A 156 36.48 -40.27 -27.88
N SER A 157 36.28 -39.61 -29.02
CA SER A 157 36.94 -40.00 -30.26
C SER A 157 37.23 -38.75 -31.09
N ASP A 158 38.49 -38.34 -31.08
CA ASP A 158 39.11 -37.50 -32.10
C ASP A 158 38.95 -38.13 -33.49
N THR A 159 38.59 -37.34 -34.50
CA THR A 159 39.50 -37.00 -35.63
C THR A 159 38.83 -36.07 -36.66
N LYS A 160 39.45 -34.88 -36.81
CA LYS A 160 39.83 -34.18 -38.06
C LYS A 160 38.77 -33.75 -39.10
N ASP A 161 38.72 -32.43 -39.26
CA ASP A 161 38.85 -31.66 -40.51
C ASP A 161 38.16 -32.17 -41.79
N ASP A 162 37.10 -31.49 -42.24
CA ASP A 162 37.07 -30.88 -43.58
C ASP A 162 35.95 -29.83 -43.69
N ASP A 163 36.24 -28.78 -44.45
CA ASP A 163 35.38 -27.62 -44.72
C ASP A 163 34.20 -27.97 -45.66
N SER A 164 33.18 -27.11 -45.60
CA SER A 164 32.05 -26.93 -46.55
C SER A 164 30.84 -27.85 -46.44
N ASP A 165 29.79 -27.34 -45.77
CA ASP A 165 28.44 -27.41 -46.31
C ASP A 165 27.59 -26.26 -45.73
N MET A 166 27.48 -25.18 -46.49
CA MET A 166 26.55 -24.10 -46.22
C MET A 166 25.20 -24.54 -46.83
N PRO A 167 24.12 -24.65 -46.03
CA PRO A 167 22.86 -25.21 -46.52
C PRO A 167 22.34 -24.37 -47.68
N THR A 168 21.82 -25.03 -48.69
CA THR A 168 21.29 -24.33 -49.85
C THR A 168 20.02 -23.57 -49.47
N VAL A 169 19.76 -22.44 -50.15
CA VAL A 169 18.57 -21.59 -49.91
C VAL A 169 17.24 -22.34 -50.03
N GLU A 170 17.23 -23.47 -50.75
CA GLU A 170 16.07 -24.36 -50.88
C GLU A 170 15.84 -25.20 -49.61
N GLU A 171 16.90 -25.67 -48.94
CA GLU A 171 16.81 -26.42 -47.68
C GLU A 171 16.43 -25.53 -46.49
N MET A 172 16.83 -24.25 -46.51
CA MET A 172 16.35 -23.25 -45.54
C MET A 172 14.86 -22.93 -45.72
N GLN A 173 14.37 -22.90 -46.96
CA GLN A 173 12.95 -22.71 -47.24
C GLN A 173 12.13 -23.95 -46.87
N GLU A 174 12.63 -25.16 -47.11
CA GLU A 174 11.97 -26.38 -46.63
C GLU A 174 11.90 -26.44 -45.10
N ALA A 175 12.94 -26.05 -44.37
CA ALA A 175 12.90 -25.98 -42.91
C ALA A 175 11.89 -24.93 -42.40
N MET A 176 11.80 -23.76 -43.04
CA MET A 176 10.81 -22.73 -42.69
C MET A 176 9.38 -23.13 -43.07
N GLN A 177 9.22 -23.89 -44.16
CA GLN A 177 7.95 -24.43 -44.62
C GLN A 177 7.45 -25.55 -43.68
N ILE A 178 8.34 -26.42 -43.19
CA ILE A 178 8.01 -27.48 -42.23
C ILE A 178 7.62 -26.89 -40.87
N VAL A 179 8.33 -25.87 -40.38
CA VAL A 179 7.94 -25.16 -39.15
C VAL A 179 6.61 -24.41 -39.33
N ALA A 180 6.38 -23.79 -40.49
CA ALA A 180 5.11 -23.15 -40.81
C ALA A 180 3.96 -24.16 -41.00
N GLU A 181 4.21 -25.37 -41.50
CA GLU A 181 3.23 -26.45 -41.60
C GLU A 181 2.96 -27.13 -40.26
N GLU A 182 3.94 -27.25 -39.37
CA GLU A 182 3.73 -27.70 -37.98
C GLU A 182 2.96 -26.65 -37.15
N GLU A 183 3.21 -25.35 -37.36
CA GLU A 183 2.43 -24.26 -36.76
C GLU A 183 1.00 -24.19 -37.32
N SER A 184 0.81 -24.41 -38.63
CA SER A 184 -0.52 -24.35 -39.25
C SER A 184 -1.34 -25.63 -39.13
N GLN A 185 -0.71 -26.78 -38.83
CA GLN A 185 -1.43 -28.02 -38.49
C GLN A 185 -1.84 -28.11 -37.00
N GLN A 186 -1.43 -27.17 -36.15
CA GLN A 186 -2.06 -26.91 -34.83
C GLN A 186 -3.30 -26.01 -34.90
N ILE A 187 -3.64 -25.46 -36.07
CA ILE A 187 -4.93 -24.78 -36.31
C ILE A 187 -5.93 -25.78 -36.92
N LYS A 188 -6.02 -26.97 -36.32
CA LYS A 188 -7.26 -27.76 -36.41
C LYS A 188 -8.15 -27.23 -35.31
N GLN A 189 -9.28 -26.66 -35.71
CA GLN A 189 -10.39 -26.28 -34.84
C GLN A 189 -10.65 -27.40 -33.84
N SER A 190 -10.08 -27.23 -32.65
CA SER A 190 -10.50 -27.96 -31.48
C SER A 190 -11.96 -27.54 -31.27
N PRO A 191 -12.92 -28.46 -31.07
CA PRO A 191 -14.25 -28.04 -30.67
C PRO A 191 -14.06 -27.15 -29.45
N VAL A 192 -14.48 -25.89 -29.56
CA VAL A 192 -14.51 -24.96 -28.45
C VAL A 192 -15.26 -25.69 -27.35
N LYS A 193 -14.53 -26.23 -26.37
CA LYS A 193 -15.13 -26.65 -25.12
C LYS A 193 -15.72 -25.36 -24.60
N GLU A 194 -17.03 -25.22 -24.67
CA GLU A 194 -17.73 -24.13 -24.01
C GLU A 194 -17.34 -24.23 -22.54
N GLN A 195 -16.36 -23.41 -22.15
CA GLN A 195 -16.07 -23.12 -20.76
C GLN A 195 -17.42 -22.72 -20.17
N PRO A 196 -17.83 -23.27 -19.01
CA PRO A 196 -19.08 -22.89 -18.39
C PRO A 196 -19.09 -21.37 -18.30
N LYS A 197 -20.05 -20.73 -18.99
CA LYS A 197 -20.19 -19.28 -18.89
C LYS A 197 -20.75 -19.05 -17.50
N GLY A 198 -19.93 -18.48 -16.62
CA GLY A 198 -20.32 -18.16 -15.25
C GLY A 198 -21.60 -17.32 -15.18
N ASN A 199 -21.99 -16.88 -13.99
CA ASN A 199 -23.14 -16.00 -13.84
C ASN A 199 -22.98 -14.71 -14.67
N GLN A 200 -24.10 -14.03 -14.95
CA GLN A 200 -24.09 -12.83 -15.80
C GLN A 200 -23.07 -11.79 -15.34
N THR A 201 -22.99 -11.56 -14.03
CA THR A 201 -22.03 -10.63 -13.43
C THR A 201 -20.58 -10.95 -13.76
N TYR A 202 -20.19 -12.23 -13.72
CA TYR A 202 -18.84 -12.64 -14.04
C TYR A 202 -18.56 -12.56 -15.55
N GLN A 203 -19.56 -12.84 -16.40
CA GLN A 203 -19.44 -12.63 -17.83
C GLN A 203 -19.23 -11.14 -18.17
N ASP A 204 -19.99 -10.25 -17.53
CA ASP A 204 -19.85 -8.80 -17.69
C ASP A 204 -18.47 -8.33 -17.21
N TYR A 205 -18.01 -8.84 -16.06
CA TYR A 205 -16.65 -8.56 -15.57
C TYR A 205 -15.57 -8.99 -16.57
N MET A 206 -15.69 -10.19 -17.14
CA MET A 206 -14.76 -10.68 -18.17
C MET A 206 -14.80 -9.84 -19.45
N LEU A 207 -15.98 -9.31 -19.82
CA LEU A 207 -16.10 -8.37 -20.92
C LEU A 207 -15.30 -7.09 -20.65
N TYR A 208 -15.49 -6.46 -19.49
CA TYR A 208 -14.72 -5.26 -19.12
C TYR A 208 -13.23 -5.53 -19.00
N GLN A 209 -12.83 -6.70 -18.49
CA GLN A 209 -11.42 -7.11 -18.44
C GLN A 209 -10.84 -7.30 -19.85
N SER A 210 -11.64 -7.78 -20.81
CA SER A 210 -11.20 -7.93 -22.20
C SER A 210 -11.06 -6.59 -22.94
N GLU A 211 -11.81 -5.56 -22.55
CA GLU A 211 -11.64 -4.20 -23.08
C GLU A 211 -10.29 -3.60 -22.67
N ARG A 212 -9.81 -3.93 -21.47
CA ARG A 212 -8.52 -3.47 -20.95
C ARG A 212 -7.76 -4.60 -20.24
N PRO A 213 -7.01 -5.43 -20.99
CA PRO A 213 -6.32 -6.59 -20.43
C PRO A 213 -5.31 -6.25 -19.33
N THR A 214 -4.67 -5.09 -19.41
CA THR A 214 -3.62 -4.64 -18.46
C THR A 214 -4.16 -3.92 -17.24
N ALA A 215 -5.45 -3.56 -17.22
CA ALA A 215 -6.04 -2.79 -16.12
C ALA A 215 -6.72 -3.70 -15.09
N VAL A 216 -6.70 -3.26 -13.84
CA VAL A 216 -7.55 -3.81 -12.80
C VAL A 216 -8.96 -3.30 -13.01
N VAL A 217 -9.92 -4.21 -13.19
CA VAL A 217 -11.34 -3.86 -13.23
C VAL A 217 -11.92 -3.86 -11.81
N ALA A 218 -12.43 -2.71 -11.37
CA ALA A 218 -13.20 -2.57 -10.13
C ALA A 218 -14.68 -2.44 -10.47
N LEU A 219 -15.44 -3.52 -10.30
CA LEU A 219 -16.86 -3.58 -10.62
C LEU A 219 -17.71 -3.26 -9.39
N ARG A 220 -18.57 -2.24 -9.46
CA ARG A 220 -19.50 -1.94 -8.37
C ARG A 220 -20.64 -2.95 -8.34
N LEU A 221 -20.74 -3.66 -7.22
CA LEU A 221 -21.81 -4.61 -6.93
C LEU A 221 -22.45 -4.22 -5.60
N GLY A 222 -23.49 -3.38 -5.68
CA GLY A 222 -24.18 -2.85 -4.50
C GLY A 222 -23.35 -1.77 -3.80
N ASP A 223 -23.03 -2.01 -2.53
CA ASP A 223 -22.25 -1.13 -1.65
C ASP A 223 -20.74 -1.46 -1.64
N PHE A 224 -20.29 -2.39 -2.48
CA PHE A 224 -18.88 -2.75 -2.63
C PHE A 224 -18.39 -2.58 -4.07
N TYR A 225 -17.10 -2.31 -4.20
CA TYR A 225 -16.35 -2.58 -5.41
C TYR A 225 -15.68 -3.94 -5.30
N GLU A 226 -15.81 -4.75 -6.33
CA GLU A 226 -15.28 -6.11 -6.39
C GLU A 226 -14.31 -6.27 -7.55
N VAL A 227 -13.20 -6.96 -7.27
CA VAL A 227 -12.20 -7.41 -8.23
C VAL A 227 -12.11 -8.93 -8.14
N PHE A 228 -12.00 -9.61 -9.29
CA PHE A 228 -12.00 -11.08 -9.36
C PHE A 228 -10.71 -11.65 -9.96
N GLY A 229 -10.45 -12.92 -9.65
CA GLY A 229 -9.40 -13.72 -10.29
C GLY A 229 -8.00 -13.35 -9.84
N GLU A 230 -7.06 -13.34 -10.78
CA GLU A 230 -5.64 -13.06 -10.52
C GLU A 230 -5.41 -11.63 -10.01
N ASN A 231 -6.14 -10.65 -10.57
CA ASN A 231 -6.12 -9.26 -10.10
C ASN A 231 -6.54 -9.15 -8.63
N ALA A 232 -7.48 -9.99 -8.19
CA ALA A 232 -7.90 -10.01 -6.79
C ALA A 232 -6.82 -10.57 -5.86
N VAL A 233 -6.11 -11.62 -6.28
CA VAL A 233 -5.01 -12.20 -5.51
C VAL A 233 -3.84 -11.21 -5.42
N MET A 234 -3.49 -10.61 -6.55
CA MET A 234 -2.42 -9.60 -6.64
C MET A 234 -2.72 -8.42 -5.71
N LEU A 235 -3.88 -7.78 -5.86
CA LEU A 235 -4.24 -6.63 -5.02
C LEU A 235 -4.51 -7.01 -3.56
N GLY A 236 -5.01 -8.22 -3.30
CA GLY A 236 -5.20 -8.73 -1.95
C GLY A 236 -3.89 -8.79 -1.17
N ASN A 237 -2.84 -9.31 -1.81
CA ASN A 237 -1.51 -9.37 -1.22
C ASN A 237 -0.87 -7.97 -1.10
N GLU A 238 -1.03 -7.13 -2.11
CA GLU A 238 -0.37 -5.82 -2.20
C GLU A 238 -1.00 -4.76 -1.28
N LEU A 239 -2.32 -4.81 -1.09
CA LEU A 239 -3.07 -3.86 -0.26
C LEU A 239 -3.45 -4.44 1.10
N GLU A 240 -2.98 -5.65 1.42
CA GLU A 240 -3.31 -6.41 2.63
C GLU A 240 -4.84 -6.56 2.83
N LEU A 241 -5.56 -6.75 1.72
CA LEU A 241 -7.00 -6.99 1.72
C LEU A 241 -7.28 -8.48 1.86
N THR A 242 -8.31 -8.82 2.63
CA THR A 242 -8.77 -10.20 2.77
C THR A 242 -9.21 -10.74 1.41
N ILE A 243 -8.46 -11.71 0.88
CA ILE A 243 -8.84 -12.46 -0.31
C ILE A 243 -9.94 -13.44 0.09
N THR A 244 -11.12 -13.25 -0.49
CA THR A 244 -12.28 -14.14 -0.32
C THR A 244 -12.50 -14.95 -1.59
N SER A 245 -13.55 -15.76 -1.65
CA SER A 245 -13.93 -16.46 -2.87
C SER A 245 -15.43 -16.35 -3.13
N ARG A 246 -15.79 -16.11 -4.39
CA ARG A 246 -17.17 -15.98 -4.84
C ARG A 246 -17.54 -17.15 -5.75
N GLU A 247 -18.76 -17.64 -5.56
CA GLU A 247 -19.36 -18.60 -6.46
C GLU A 247 -19.97 -17.85 -7.64
N VAL A 248 -19.40 -18.06 -8.82
CA VAL A 248 -19.77 -17.36 -10.05
C VAL A 248 -20.38 -18.29 -11.08
N GLY A 249 -21.01 -19.39 -10.67
CA GLY A 249 -21.62 -20.35 -11.61
C GLY A 249 -20.62 -21.15 -12.45
N LEU A 250 -19.36 -21.20 -12.02
CA LEU A 250 -18.32 -22.10 -12.56
C LEU A 250 -18.16 -23.31 -11.63
N GLU A 251 -17.43 -24.33 -12.10
CA GLU A 251 -17.11 -25.52 -11.29
C GLU A 251 -16.34 -25.15 -9.99
N ASN A 252 -15.45 -24.16 -10.08
CA ASN A 252 -14.65 -23.68 -8.97
C ASN A 252 -15.05 -22.27 -8.54
N ARG A 253 -14.89 -21.98 -7.25
CA ARG A 253 -15.01 -20.62 -6.73
C ARG A 253 -13.83 -19.77 -7.20
N ILE A 254 -14.10 -18.50 -7.49
CA ILE A 254 -13.08 -17.56 -7.97
C ILE A 254 -12.61 -16.67 -6.82
N PRO A 255 -11.29 -16.43 -6.68
CA PRO A 255 -10.75 -15.46 -5.74
C PRO A 255 -11.34 -14.06 -5.98
N MET A 256 -11.65 -13.35 -4.91
CA MET A 256 -12.30 -12.06 -4.96
C MET A 256 -11.82 -11.18 -3.81
N ILE A 257 -11.57 -9.91 -4.09
CA ILE A 257 -11.44 -8.87 -3.08
C ILE A 257 -12.59 -7.90 -3.22
N GLY A 258 -13.03 -7.34 -2.10
CA GLY A 258 -14.07 -6.33 -2.06
C GLY A 258 -13.71 -5.23 -1.07
N PHE A 259 -13.98 -3.99 -1.44
CA PHE A 259 -13.86 -2.84 -0.54
C PHE A 259 -15.09 -1.93 -0.63
N PRO A 260 -15.47 -1.30 0.49
CA PRO A 260 -16.75 -0.57 0.58
C PRO A 260 -16.74 0.69 -0.28
N TYR A 261 -17.86 0.95 -0.95
CA TYR A 261 -18.08 2.08 -1.85
C TYR A 261 -17.71 3.42 -1.21
N HIS A 262 -18.12 3.63 0.04
CA HIS A 262 -17.88 4.89 0.76
C HIS A 262 -16.40 5.16 1.07
N ALA A 263 -15.55 4.13 1.05
CA ALA A 263 -14.11 4.27 1.24
C ALA A 263 -13.32 3.98 -0.05
N ALA A 264 -14.00 3.82 -1.18
CA ALA A 264 -13.41 3.36 -2.43
C ALA A 264 -12.31 4.28 -2.96
N GLU A 265 -12.46 5.59 -2.80
CA GLU A 265 -11.46 6.58 -3.22
C GLU A 265 -10.07 6.29 -2.63
N ASN A 266 -10.01 5.88 -1.36
CA ASN A 266 -8.74 5.52 -0.71
C ASN A 266 -8.11 4.27 -1.32
N TYR A 267 -8.91 3.28 -1.72
CA TYR A 267 -8.42 2.07 -2.37
C TYR A 267 -8.01 2.34 -3.80
N PHE A 268 -8.78 3.13 -4.54
CA PHE A 268 -8.45 3.57 -5.89
C PHE A 268 -7.13 4.33 -5.92
N ALA A 269 -6.92 5.26 -4.99
CA ALA A 269 -5.65 5.99 -4.86
C ALA A 269 -4.45 5.07 -4.60
N LYS A 270 -4.64 3.94 -3.91
CA LYS A 270 -3.57 2.94 -3.70
C LYS A 270 -3.33 2.09 -4.95
N ILE A 271 -4.39 1.68 -5.65
CA ILE A 271 -4.29 0.86 -6.87
C ILE A 271 -3.62 1.66 -7.99
N VAL A 272 -4.08 2.89 -8.22
CA VAL A 272 -3.60 3.80 -9.29
C VAL A 272 -2.12 4.18 -9.13
N LYS A 273 -1.52 3.97 -7.95
CA LYS A 273 -0.08 4.16 -7.78
C LYS A 273 0.76 3.13 -8.54
N ARG A 274 0.25 1.91 -8.74
CA ARG A 274 1.02 0.79 -9.31
C ARG A 274 0.36 0.12 -10.51
N HIS A 275 -0.95 0.30 -10.68
CA HIS A 275 -1.74 -0.37 -11.71
C HIS A 275 -2.70 0.60 -12.39
N ASP A 276 -2.97 0.35 -13.67
CA ASP A 276 -4.09 0.98 -14.36
C ASP A 276 -5.41 0.49 -13.74
N LEU A 277 -6.35 1.42 -13.54
CA LEU A 277 -7.62 1.13 -12.88
C LEU A 277 -8.80 1.45 -13.81
N TYR A 278 -9.67 0.47 -14.00
CA TYR A 278 -10.92 0.60 -14.74
C TYR A 278 -12.12 0.43 -13.79
N ILE A 279 -12.77 1.54 -13.45
CA ILE A 279 -13.89 1.60 -12.51
C ILE A 279 -15.20 1.48 -13.28
N ILE A 280 -16.02 0.51 -12.90
CA ILE A 280 -17.34 0.27 -13.50
C ILE A 280 -18.40 0.52 -12.43
N GLU A 281 -19.02 1.70 -12.45
CA GLU A 281 -20.13 2.03 -11.55
C GLU A 281 -21.43 1.37 -12.00
N ASN A 282 -21.69 1.43 -13.30
CA ASN A 282 -22.77 0.74 -14.01
C ASN A 282 -22.42 0.68 -15.51
N PRO A 283 -23.17 -0.06 -16.35
CA PRO A 283 -22.86 -0.18 -17.78
C PRO A 283 -22.81 1.12 -18.59
N TYR A 284 -23.30 2.23 -18.02
CA TYR A 284 -23.33 3.54 -18.68
C TYR A 284 -22.38 4.56 -18.02
N ASN A 285 -21.75 4.19 -16.90
CA ASN A 285 -20.85 5.04 -16.14
C ASN A 285 -19.59 4.24 -15.83
N THR A 286 -18.59 4.42 -16.68
CA THR A 286 -17.28 3.79 -16.54
C THR A 286 -16.21 4.87 -16.54
N GLN A 287 -15.16 4.65 -15.74
CA GLN A 287 -14.06 5.59 -15.59
C GLN A 287 -12.75 4.84 -15.65
N PHE A 288 -11.83 5.33 -16.46
CA PHE A 288 -10.47 4.83 -16.54
C PHE A 288 -9.50 5.80 -15.90
N ILE A 289 -8.56 5.26 -15.12
CA ILE A 289 -7.49 6.01 -14.50
C ILE A 289 -6.20 5.28 -14.81
N GLN A 290 -5.30 5.96 -15.52
CA GLN A 290 -3.98 5.45 -15.82
C GLN A 290 -3.10 5.49 -14.55
N CYS A 291 -2.21 4.53 -14.41
CA CYS A 291 -1.23 4.47 -13.33
C CYS A 291 -0.37 5.75 -13.29
N VAL A 292 -0.14 6.29 -12.09
CA VAL A 292 0.62 7.54 -11.90
C VAL A 292 2.12 7.27 -11.70
N ASN A 293 2.49 6.16 -11.08
CA ASN A 293 3.88 5.80 -10.79
C ASN A 293 4.19 4.39 -11.34
N CYS A 294 4.25 4.24 -12.67
CA CYS A 294 4.74 2.99 -13.29
C CYS A 294 6.21 2.64 -12.94
N ALA A 295 6.93 3.51 -12.23
CA ALA A 295 8.35 3.36 -11.92
C ALA A 295 8.71 2.25 -10.91
N ASP A 296 7.73 1.64 -10.22
CA ASP A 296 8.03 0.61 -9.20
C ASP A 296 8.25 -0.80 -9.78
N ASN A 297 7.96 -1.03 -11.06
CA ASN A 297 8.37 -2.25 -11.76
C ASN A 297 9.70 -2.00 -12.47
N ARG A 298 10.79 -2.03 -11.69
CA ARG A 298 12.16 -2.07 -12.22
C ARG A 298 12.32 -3.33 -13.06
N LEU A 299 12.13 -3.22 -14.37
CA LEU A 299 12.71 -4.17 -15.31
C LEU A 299 14.22 -3.92 -15.25
N ILE A 300 14.93 -4.82 -14.57
CA ILE A 300 16.38 -4.88 -14.64
C ILE A 300 16.66 -5.71 -15.88
N ASP A 301 17.35 -5.14 -16.86
CA ASP A 301 17.89 -5.91 -17.98
C ASP A 301 18.84 -6.99 -17.40
N GLU A 302 18.52 -8.28 -17.58
CA GLU A 302 19.27 -9.37 -16.94
C GLU A 302 20.70 -9.52 -17.50
N ASP A 303 20.97 -9.05 -18.72
CA ASP A 303 22.29 -9.11 -19.36
C ASP A 303 23.16 -7.90 -19.01
N THR A 304 22.55 -6.73 -18.82
CA THR A 304 23.26 -5.45 -18.68
C THR A 304 23.21 -4.89 -17.25
N GLY A 305 22.23 -5.30 -16.45
CA GLY A 305 22.00 -4.83 -15.08
C GLY A 305 21.45 -3.40 -14.99
N GLU A 306 21.04 -2.81 -16.13
CA GLU A 306 20.51 -1.46 -16.19
C GLU A 306 19.03 -1.43 -15.80
N ILE A 307 18.65 -0.36 -15.08
CA ILE A 307 17.26 -0.12 -14.71
C ILE A 307 16.59 0.54 -15.92
N LEU A 308 15.75 -0.22 -16.62
CA LEU A 308 14.98 0.27 -17.77
C LEU A 308 13.78 1.09 -17.26
N CYS A 309 14.04 2.30 -16.80
CA CYS A 309 13.01 3.31 -16.57
C CYS A 309 13.31 4.49 -17.50
N ASP A 310 12.77 4.43 -18.72
CA ASP A 310 12.65 5.62 -19.56
C ASP A 310 11.61 6.56 -18.93
N ASP A 311 11.92 7.85 -18.93
CA ASP A 311 11.10 8.97 -18.48
C ASP A 311 11.21 9.35 -16.99
N LEU A 312 12.44 9.63 -16.53
CA LEU A 312 12.60 10.73 -15.58
C LEU A 312 12.17 12.02 -16.30
N THR A 313 11.09 12.65 -15.83
CA THR A 313 10.70 13.96 -16.38
C THR A 313 11.77 15.00 -16.04
N GLU A 314 11.90 16.06 -16.84
CA GLU A 314 12.88 17.14 -16.57
C GLU A 314 12.73 17.72 -15.15
N ASP A 315 11.50 17.75 -14.62
CA ASP A 315 11.19 18.19 -13.26
C ASP A 315 11.80 17.27 -12.17
N ASP A 316 11.96 15.96 -12.44
CA ASP A 316 12.57 15.01 -11.50
C ASP A 316 14.10 15.11 -11.49
N MET A 317 14.71 15.36 -12.66
CA MET A 317 16.15 15.68 -12.73
C MET A 317 16.47 16.96 -11.96
N GLN A 318 15.58 17.95 -12.03
CA GLN A 318 15.74 19.23 -11.35
C GLN A 318 15.63 19.14 -9.82
N LYS A 319 15.10 18.03 -9.28
CA LYS A 319 14.95 17.79 -7.84
C LYS A 319 16.09 16.99 -7.21
N PHE A 320 16.87 16.28 -8.03
CA PHE A 320 17.97 15.42 -7.57
C PHE A 320 19.29 16.19 -7.42
N ASP A 321 19.53 17.17 -8.29
CA ASP A 321 20.57 18.17 -8.08
C ASP A 321 20.05 19.17 -7.04
N GLY A 322 20.07 18.73 -5.79
CA GLY A 322 19.60 19.51 -4.65
C GLY A 322 20.20 20.91 -4.67
N ASP A 323 19.36 21.87 -4.31
CA ASP A 323 19.62 23.31 -4.13
C ASP A 323 21.07 23.63 -3.74
N VAL A 324 21.98 23.59 -4.72
CA VAL A 324 23.17 24.42 -4.71
C VAL A 324 22.63 25.75 -5.21
N GLU A 325 22.17 26.56 -4.25
CA GLU A 325 22.27 28.00 -4.43
C GLU A 325 23.74 28.25 -4.80
N GLU A 326 24.01 28.42 -6.09
CA GLU A 326 25.21 29.10 -6.53
C GLU A 326 25.25 30.40 -5.71
N PRO A 327 26.34 30.68 -4.98
CA PRO A 327 26.46 31.99 -4.35
C PRO A 327 26.23 33.00 -5.45
N GLN A 328 25.17 33.79 -5.31
CA GLN A 328 24.99 34.99 -6.11
C GLN A 328 26.22 35.84 -5.81
N GLU A 329 27.26 35.72 -6.62
CA GLU A 329 28.20 36.79 -6.81
C GLU A 329 27.32 37.98 -7.18
N ILE A 330 27.18 38.88 -6.22
CA ILE A 330 26.62 40.20 -6.42
C ILE A 330 27.55 40.84 -7.44
N TYR A 331 27.27 40.61 -8.72
CA TYR A 331 27.77 41.40 -9.81
C TYR A 331 26.98 42.71 -9.72
N GLU A 332 27.33 43.53 -8.72
CA GLU A 332 27.05 44.95 -8.78
C GLU A 332 27.69 45.41 -10.10
N PRO A 333 26.92 45.89 -11.09
CA PRO A 333 27.53 46.47 -12.26
C PRO A 333 28.24 47.73 -11.80
N GLU A 334 29.56 47.63 -11.58
CA GLU A 334 30.43 48.80 -11.49
C GLU A 334 30.19 49.61 -12.75
N GLN A 335 29.48 50.73 -12.59
CA GLN A 335 29.32 51.73 -13.63
C GLN A 335 30.73 52.13 -14.08
N PRO A 336 31.08 52.04 -15.38
CA PRO A 336 32.40 52.46 -15.83
C PRO A 336 32.50 53.98 -15.61
N SER A 337 33.16 54.38 -14.53
CA SER A 337 33.58 55.77 -14.34
C SER A 337 34.73 56.04 -15.29
N VAL A 338 34.38 56.38 -16.53
CA VAL A 338 35.38 56.80 -17.52
C VAL A 338 35.84 58.19 -17.09
N ASP A 339 37.08 58.31 -16.63
CA ASP A 339 37.68 59.57 -16.22
C ASP A 339 37.57 60.60 -17.35
N ASN A 340 36.68 61.59 -17.17
CA ASN A 340 36.40 62.63 -18.16
C ASN A 340 37.65 63.40 -18.60
N GLU A 341 38.71 63.40 -17.79
CA GLU A 341 39.99 64.04 -18.12
C GLU A 341 40.77 63.27 -19.21
N ILE A 342 40.63 61.94 -19.28
CA ILE A 342 41.24 61.11 -20.32
C ILE A 342 40.51 61.29 -21.65
N ILE A 343 39.17 61.36 -21.62
CA ILE A 343 38.35 61.65 -22.79
C ILE A 343 38.69 63.05 -23.34
N ALA A 344 38.86 64.06 -22.48
CA ALA A 344 39.24 65.41 -22.89
C ALA A 344 40.62 65.47 -23.57
N LYS A 345 41.61 64.71 -23.07
CA LYS A 345 42.94 64.62 -23.67
C LYS A 345 42.91 63.86 -25.00
N LEU A 346 42.15 62.77 -25.10
CA LEU A 346 41.96 62.04 -26.36
C LEU A 346 41.27 62.88 -27.43
N LYS A 347 40.25 63.66 -27.05
CA LYS A 347 39.56 64.57 -27.97
C LYS A 347 40.47 65.70 -28.46
N ALA A 348 41.38 66.19 -27.63
CA ALA A 348 42.37 67.20 -28.01
C ALA A 348 43.42 66.68 -29.01
N VAL A 349 43.72 65.37 -28.98
CA VAL A 349 44.71 64.74 -29.87
C VAL A 349 44.06 64.23 -31.17
N LEU A 350 42.86 63.67 -31.09
CA LEU A 350 42.23 62.92 -32.20
C LEU A 350 41.03 63.64 -32.85
N GLY A 351 40.63 64.81 -32.33
CA GLY A 351 39.53 65.61 -32.87
C GLY A 351 38.15 64.92 -32.80
N ASP A 352 37.15 65.50 -33.47
CA ASP A 352 35.74 65.03 -33.45
C ASP A 352 35.49 63.73 -34.26
N THR A 353 36.51 62.91 -34.49
CA THR A 353 36.37 61.63 -35.23
C THR A 353 36.04 60.45 -34.32
N PHE A 354 35.91 60.66 -33.00
CA PHE A 354 35.53 59.61 -32.04
C PHE A 354 34.12 59.83 -31.47
N ILE A 355 33.24 58.85 -31.70
CA ILE A 355 31.95 58.70 -31.01
C ILE A 355 32.11 57.53 -30.03
N VAL A 356 32.07 57.81 -28.74
CA VAL A 356 31.97 56.79 -27.69
C VAL A 356 30.51 56.34 -27.65
N ARG A 357 30.25 55.04 -27.82
CA ARG A 357 28.90 54.47 -27.80
C ARG A 357 28.72 53.58 -26.59
#